data_AF-A0A4Z1G2X1-F1
#
_entry.id   AF-A0A4Z1G2X1-F1
#
_cell.length_a   1.000
_cell.length_b   1.000
_cell.length_c   1.000
_cell.angle_alpha   90.00
_cell.angle_beta   90.00
_cell.angle_gamma   90.00
#
_symmetry.space_group_name_H-M   'P 1'
#
loop_
_entity.id
_entity.type
_entity.pdbx_description
1 polymer ?
#
loop_
_entity_poly.entity_id
_entity_poly.type
_entity_poly.pdbx_seq_one_letter_code
_entity_poly.pdbx_strand_id
1 'polypeptide(L)'
;MDLFGGSKPWSALDWTSSDDRVRGGASQSYLECSTPSSTATFRGTLDIKTLGGAGFASQRTTADHTWDLSAYDGILLHLGKSDRKMYTFILKDELLPKSPNGREQSTISWEFDFKGPADHSSISVKWADLKPTYRGREKKDAVPLDLKNIKRFSIMMRSFFGTQEGDFSLDIISISATKDKEDIDTPYRDDPNEKGYTNLYSRKDEEIPTTRQSWIAWFFGCNVS
;
A
#
# COMPACT_ATOMS: atom_id res chain seq x y z
N MET A 1 -7.31 0.08 -7.01
CA MET A 1 -7.83 -1.27 -6.74
C MET A 1 -6.98 -1.87 -5.64
N ASP A 2 -7.61 -2.22 -4.53
CA ASP A 2 -6.86 -2.68 -3.35
C ASP A 2 -6.51 -4.15 -3.53
N LEU A 3 -5.22 -4.45 -3.40
CA LEU A 3 -4.69 -5.81 -3.52
C LEU A 3 -4.70 -6.46 -2.14
N PHE A 4 -4.18 -5.74 -1.15
CA PHE A 4 -4.12 -6.11 0.27
C PHE A 4 -4.49 -4.90 1.12
N GLY A 5 -5.30 -5.09 2.16
CA GLY A 5 -5.78 -3.98 2.99
C GLY A 5 -6.83 -3.09 2.32
N GLY A 6 -7.03 -1.90 2.91
CA GLY A 6 -7.99 -0.91 2.41
C GLY A 6 -9.44 -1.41 2.49
N SER A 7 -10.10 -1.54 1.35
CA SER A 7 -11.45 -2.12 1.21
C SER A 7 -11.52 -3.63 1.48
N LYS A 8 -10.38 -4.30 1.67
CA LYS A 8 -10.27 -5.71 2.07
C LYS A 8 -9.56 -5.83 3.42
N PRO A 9 -9.91 -6.79 4.28
CA PRO A 9 -9.10 -7.09 5.46
C PRO A 9 -7.74 -7.65 5.03
N TRP A 10 -6.71 -7.43 5.85
CA TRP A 10 -5.46 -8.20 5.74
C TRP A 10 -5.64 -9.61 6.28
N SER A 11 -5.00 -10.58 5.63
CA SER A 11 -4.93 -11.98 6.04
C SER A 11 -3.47 -12.39 6.23
N ALA A 12 -3.14 -12.89 7.42
CA ALA A 12 -1.79 -13.40 7.71
C ALA A 12 -1.51 -14.75 7.01
N LEU A 13 -2.55 -15.44 6.48
CA LEU A 13 -2.40 -16.66 5.70
C LEU A 13 -1.96 -16.38 4.25
N ASP A 14 -2.20 -15.16 3.77
CA ASP A 14 -1.87 -14.72 2.42
C ASP A 14 -0.37 -14.37 2.29
N TRP A 15 0.38 -14.39 3.40
CA TRP A 15 1.78 -13.99 3.50
C TRP A 15 2.62 -15.00 4.30
N THR A 16 3.90 -15.13 3.96
CA THR A 16 4.83 -15.97 4.73
C THR A 16 6.28 -15.52 4.60
N SER A 17 7.10 -15.84 5.60
CA SER A 17 8.48 -15.36 5.69
C SER A 17 9.40 -15.97 4.64
N SER A 18 10.41 -15.20 4.27
CA SER A 18 11.52 -15.54 3.39
C SER A 18 12.77 -14.82 3.89
N ASP A 19 13.18 -15.16 5.11
CA ASP A 19 14.31 -14.52 5.80
C ASP A 19 15.65 -15.19 5.43
N ASP A 20 16.76 -14.50 5.71
CA ASP A 20 18.14 -14.95 5.42
C ASP A 20 18.57 -16.28 6.09
N ARG A 21 17.76 -16.80 7.01
CA ARG A 21 17.85 -18.14 7.62
C ARG A 21 18.03 -19.27 6.60
N VAL A 22 17.48 -19.14 5.39
CA VAL A 22 17.70 -20.12 4.28
C VAL A 22 19.14 -20.16 3.76
N ARG A 23 19.98 -19.21 4.18
CA ARG A 23 21.42 -19.10 3.93
C ARG A 23 22.26 -19.22 5.22
N GLY A 24 21.64 -19.57 6.35
CA GLY A 24 22.29 -19.62 7.66
C GLY A 24 22.35 -18.28 8.42
N GLY A 25 21.63 -17.25 7.97
CA GLY A 25 21.48 -16.00 8.74
C GLY A 25 20.53 -16.14 9.93
N ALA A 26 20.45 -15.08 10.75
CA ALA A 26 19.67 -15.05 11.99
C ALA A 26 18.50 -14.04 11.97
N SER A 27 18.25 -13.37 10.84
CA SER A 27 17.13 -12.42 10.74
C SER A 27 15.79 -13.13 10.78
N GLN A 28 14.74 -12.43 11.24
CA GLN A 28 13.39 -12.99 11.30
C GLN A 28 12.33 -11.90 11.09
N SER A 29 11.30 -12.20 10.29
CA SER A 29 10.16 -11.30 10.06
C SER A 29 8.82 -11.95 10.39
N TYR A 30 7.83 -11.09 10.63
CA TYR A 30 6.43 -11.40 10.84
C TYR A 30 5.55 -10.38 10.09
N LEU A 31 4.32 -10.79 9.75
CA LEU A 31 3.27 -9.87 9.31
C LEU A 31 2.04 -10.07 10.20
N GLU A 32 1.78 -9.12 11.09
CA GLU A 32 0.69 -9.23 12.07
C GLU A 32 -0.50 -8.37 11.61
N CYS A 33 -1.63 -9.03 11.34
CA CYS A 33 -2.82 -8.40 10.78
C CYS A 33 -3.74 -7.96 11.93
N SER A 34 -3.82 -6.64 12.18
CA SER A 34 -4.60 -6.08 13.27
C SER A 34 -6.07 -5.93 12.88
N THR A 35 -6.95 -6.63 13.58
CA THR A 35 -8.39 -6.34 13.63
C THR A 35 -8.69 -5.50 14.89
N PRO A 36 -9.54 -4.46 14.81
CA PRO A 36 -10.37 -4.05 13.68
C PRO A 36 -9.72 -3.03 12.70
N SER A 37 -8.45 -2.65 12.89
CA SER A 37 -7.83 -1.50 12.18
C SER A 37 -7.46 -1.72 10.70
N SER A 38 -7.79 -2.88 10.11
CA SER A 38 -7.51 -3.24 8.70
C SER A 38 -6.07 -2.92 8.25
N THR A 39 -5.11 -3.06 9.17
CA THR A 39 -3.70 -2.70 8.99
C THR A 39 -2.83 -3.90 9.32
N ALA A 40 -1.79 -4.14 8.53
CA ALA A 40 -0.79 -5.17 8.82
C ALA A 40 0.55 -4.55 9.23
N THR A 41 1.08 -4.99 10.37
CA THR A 41 2.39 -4.55 10.87
C THR A 41 3.46 -5.53 10.40
N PHE A 42 4.33 -5.08 9.49
CA PHE A 42 5.55 -5.80 9.10
C PHE A 42 6.65 -5.50 10.10
N ARG A 43 7.01 -6.48 10.92
CA ARG A 43 7.97 -6.31 12.02
C ARG A 43 8.89 -7.52 12.21
N GLY A 44 9.96 -7.34 12.97
CA GLY A 44 10.92 -8.40 13.26
C GLY A 44 12.26 -7.85 13.70
N THR A 45 13.31 -8.66 13.53
CA THR A 45 14.71 -8.31 13.84
C THR A 45 15.59 -8.61 12.64
N LEU A 46 16.38 -7.62 12.22
CA LEU A 46 17.39 -7.75 11.18
C LEU A 46 18.75 -7.99 11.85
N ASP A 47 19.27 -9.22 11.78
CA ASP A 47 20.66 -9.48 12.13
C ASP A 47 21.55 -9.24 10.91
N ILE A 48 22.69 -8.59 11.13
CA ILE A 48 23.73 -8.41 10.11
C ILE A 48 25.04 -9.09 10.50
N LYS A 49 25.16 -9.61 11.72
CA LYS A 49 26.42 -10.10 12.29
C LYS A 49 26.73 -11.52 11.83
N THR A 50 25.71 -12.39 11.78
CA THR A 50 25.85 -13.79 11.34
C THR A 50 26.34 -13.95 9.90
N LEU A 51 26.01 -13.00 9.01
CA LEU A 51 26.42 -13.00 7.60
C LEU A 51 27.37 -11.84 7.24
N GLY A 52 28.10 -11.29 8.22
CA GLY A 52 29.25 -10.39 7.98
C GLY A 52 28.90 -9.04 7.33
N GLY A 53 27.85 -8.38 7.81
CA GLY A 53 27.32 -7.12 7.27
C GLY A 53 26.17 -7.30 6.28
N ALA A 54 25.97 -8.52 5.75
CA ALA A 54 24.75 -8.88 5.02
C ALA A 54 23.65 -9.33 5.99
N GLY A 55 22.39 -9.11 5.61
CA GLY A 55 21.21 -9.60 6.32
C GLY A 55 19.92 -9.17 5.63
N PHE A 56 18.87 -9.99 5.70
CA PHE A 56 17.52 -9.60 5.27
C PHE A 56 16.41 -10.42 5.96
N ALA A 57 15.33 -9.72 6.27
CA ALA A 57 14.07 -10.29 6.73
C ALA A 57 12.96 -9.87 5.76
N SER A 58 12.11 -10.78 5.29
CA SER A 58 11.06 -10.44 4.31
C SER A 58 9.81 -11.29 4.41
N GLN A 59 8.67 -10.65 4.14
CA GLN A 59 7.37 -11.31 3.99
C GLN A 59 6.96 -11.23 2.52
N ARG A 60 6.44 -12.33 1.96
CA ARG A 60 5.95 -12.39 0.57
C ARG A 60 4.61 -13.12 0.49
N THR A 61 3.86 -12.90 -0.58
CA THR A 61 2.56 -13.55 -0.77
C THR A 61 2.69 -15.07 -0.93
N THR A 62 1.79 -15.82 -0.29
CA THR A 62 1.73 -17.30 -0.32
C THR A 62 1.01 -17.85 -1.54
N ALA A 63 0.00 -17.12 -2.04
CA ALA A 63 -0.89 -17.58 -3.08
C ALA A 63 -0.17 -17.78 -4.43
N ASP A 64 -0.43 -18.92 -5.07
CA ASP A 64 -0.18 -19.12 -6.50
C ASP A 64 -1.31 -18.46 -7.30
N HIS A 65 -1.27 -17.13 -7.35
CA HIS A 65 -2.25 -16.28 -8.02
C HIS A 65 -1.54 -15.43 -9.08
N THR A 66 -2.28 -15.06 -10.13
CA THR A 66 -1.78 -14.17 -11.17
C THR A 66 -2.61 -12.90 -11.19
N TRP A 67 -1.98 -11.76 -10.88
CA TRP A 67 -2.60 -10.44 -10.95
C TRP A 67 -2.28 -9.81 -12.32
N ASP A 68 -3.31 -9.55 -13.13
CA ASP A 68 -3.17 -8.64 -14.28
C ASP A 68 -3.28 -7.20 -13.78
N LEU A 69 -2.15 -6.50 -13.78
CA LEU A 69 -2.01 -5.09 -13.45
C LEU A 69 -1.77 -4.20 -14.68
N SER A 70 -1.86 -4.73 -15.91
CA SER A 70 -1.53 -4.01 -17.14
C SER A 70 -2.46 -2.83 -17.47
N ALA A 71 -3.56 -2.68 -16.72
CA ALA A 71 -4.47 -1.53 -16.78
C ALA A 71 -4.16 -0.41 -15.75
N TYR A 72 -3.05 -0.49 -15.03
CA TYR A 72 -2.62 0.45 -13.98
C TYR A 72 -1.23 1.00 -14.27
N ASP A 73 -0.84 2.10 -13.62
CA ASP A 73 0.40 2.84 -13.87
C ASP A 73 1.44 2.67 -12.75
N GLY A 74 1.02 2.14 -11.60
CA GLY A 74 1.89 1.80 -10.49
C GLY A 74 1.18 1.15 -9.29
N ILE A 75 1.93 1.01 -8.20
CA ILE A 75 1.43 0.61 -6.88
C ILE A 75 1.41 1.82 -5.96
N LEU A 76 0.28 2.05 -5.29
CA LEU A 76 0.19 2.95 -4.14
C LEU A 76 0.38 2.13 -2.85
N LEU A 77 1.42 2.46 -2.10
CA LEU A 77 1.65 1.96 -0.75
C LEU A 77 1.08 2.98 0.24
N HIS A 78 -0.02 2.65 0.91
CA HIS A 78 -0.56 3.46 2.00
C HIS A 78 -0.03 2.91 3.33
N LEU A 79 0.78 3.73 3.99
CA LEU A 79 1.60 3.35 5.14
C LEU A 79 1.13 4.10 6.40
N GLY A 80 1.17 3.39 7.52
CA GLY A 80 1.09 3.97 8.85
C GLY A 80 2.49 4.17 9.44
N LYS A 81 2.52 4.36 10.76
CA LYS A 81 3.72 4.57 11.57
C LYS A 81 4.83 3.55 11.29
N SER A 82 6.08 4.00 11.37
CA SER A 82 7.26 3.13 11.29
C SER A 82 8.41 3.59 12.19
N ASP A 83 9.45 2.77 12.27
CA ASP A 83 10.75 3.11 12.86
C ASP A 83 11.57 4.16 12.06
N ARG A 84 11.15 4.45 10.81
CA ARG A 84 11.81 5.32 9.81
C ARG A 84 13.12 4.77 9.21
N LYS A 85 13.33 3.45 9.23
CA LYS A 85 14.38 2.75 8.47
C LYS A 85 14.07 2.69 6.97
N MET A 86 14.99 2.13 6.19
CA MET A 86 14.79 1.82 4.76
C MET A 86 14.16 0.44 4.58
N TYR A 87 13.19 0.35 3.66
CA TYR A 87 12.47 -0.86 3.28
C TYR A 87 12.52 -1.04 1.76
N THR A 88 12.34 -2.28 1.29
CA THR A 88 12.22 -2.58 -0.14
C THR A 88 10.87 -3.23 -0.42
N PHE A 89 10.09 -2.63 -1.34
CA PHE A 89 8.94 -3.28 -1.96
C PHE A 89 9.42 -4.08 -3.17
N ILE A 90 8.87 -5.29 -3.38
CA ILE A 90 9.33 -6.21 -4.42
C ILE A 90 8.17 -6.85 -5.17
N LEU A 91 8.23 -6.81 -6.51
CA LEU A 91 7.36 -7.58 -7.40
C LEU A 91 8.12 -8.72 -8.08
N LYS A 92 7.37 -9.76 -8.47
CA LYS A 92 7.78 -10.79 -9.43
C LYS A 92 6.65 -11.13 -10.38
N ASP A 93 7.01 -11.30 -11.65
CA ASP A 93 6.24 -11.80 -12.79
C ASP A 93 6.55 -13.28 -13.12
N GLU A 94 7.72 -13.77 -12.71
CA GLU A 94 8.11 -15.18 -12.84
C GLU A 94 8.30 -15.87 -11.47
N LEU A 95 7.67 -17.04 -11.32
CA LEU A 95 8.00 -18.05 -10.32
C LEU A 95 8.35 -19.36 -11.01
N LEU A 96 9.60 -19.80 -10.87
CA LEU A 96 10.05 -21.10 -11.36
C LEU A 96 9.58 -22.23 -10.42
N PRO A 97 9.38 -23.46 -10.93
CA PRO A 97 9.13 -24.65 -10.11
C PRO A 97 10.19 -24.81 -9.01
N LYS A 98 9.79 -25.39 -7.87
CA LYS A 98 10.75 -25.73 -6.80
C LYS A 98 11.83 -26.66 -7.34
N SER A 99 13.07 -26.39 -6.95
CA SER A 99 14.21 -27.28 -7.24
C SER A 99 13.96 -28.70 -6.66
N PRO A 100 14.68 -29.75 -7.13
CA PRO A 100 14.54 -31.11 -6.61
C PRO A 100 14.68 -31.22 -5.08
N ASN A 101 15.43 -30.31 -4.46
CA ASN A 101 15.62 -30.23 -3.01
C ASN A 101 14.52 -29.40 -2.30
N GLY A 102 13.36 -29.19 -2.93
CA GLY A 102 12.21 -28.46 -2.40
C GLY A 102 12.36 -26.94 -2.28
N ARG A 103 13.53 -26.38 -2.58
CA ARG A 103 13.83 -24.94 -2.43
C ARG A 103 13.25 -24.14 -3.59
N GLU A 104 12.68 -22.96 -3.28
CA GLU A 104 12.35 -21.96 -4.30
C GLU A 104 13.59 -21.54 -5.08
N GLN A 105 13.43 -21.30 -6.37
CA GLN A 105 14.52 -20.89 -7.26
C GLN A 105 14.59 -19.36 -7.39
N SER A 106 15.71 -18.84 -7.87
CA SER A 106 15.90 -17.40 -8.07
C SER A 106 15.35 -16.98 -9.44
N THR A 107 14.41 -16.04 -9.45
CA THR A 107 13.94 -15.30 -10.64
C THR A 107 14.29 -13.81 -10.49
N ILE A 108 14.03 -12.99 -11.51
CA ILE A 108 14.18 -11.51 -11.40
C ILE A 108 13.27 -10.97 -10.29
N SER A 109 13.78 -10.04 -9.49
CA SER A 109 13.03 -9.27 -8.51
C SER A 109 12.96 -7.82 -8.98
N TRP A 110 11.77 -7.23 -9.02
CA TRP A 110 11.59 -5.82 -9.36
C TRP A 110 11.44 -5.02 -8.08
N GLU A 111 12.48 -4.27 -7.71
CA GLU A 111 12.66 -3.68 -6.38
C GLU A 111 12.50 -2.16 -6.37
N PHE A 112 11.79 -1.63 -5.37
CA PHE A 112 11.73 -0.21 -5.05
C PHE A 112 12.08 0.02 -3.58
N ASP A 113 13.14 0.79 -3.32
CA ASP A 113 13.57 1.15 -1.97
C ASP A 113 12.89 2.46 -1.51
N PHE A 114 12.32 2.43 -0.31
CA PHE A 114 11.65 3.59 0.30
C PHE A 114 12.02 3.73 1.78
N LYS A 115 11.83 4.92 2.33
CA LYS A 115 11.97 5.16 3.76
C LYS A 115 10.61 5.07 4.44
N GLY A 116 10.54 4.37 5.58
CA GLY A 116 9.33 4.33 6.40
C GLY A 116 8.95 5.75 6.89
N PRO A 117 7.66 6.12 6.89
CA PRO A 117 7.21 7.42 7.38
C PRO A 117 7.23 7.48 8.92
N ALA A 118 7.24 8.70 9.47
CA ALA A 118 7.17 8.89 10.93
C ALA A 118 5.78 8.59 11.52
N ASP A 119 4.75 8.72 10.69
CA ASP A 119 3.34 8.49 10.98
C ASP A 119 2.65 8.11 9.65
N HIS A 120 1.46 8.60 9.31
CA HIS A 120 0.78 8.25 8.05
C HIS A 120 1.45 8.85 6.79
N SER A 121 1.52 8.08 5.71
CA SER A 121 1.98 8.54 4.38
C SER A 121 1.50 7.65 3.23
N SER A 122 1.47 8.19 2.01
CA SER A 122 1.20 7.42 0.78
C SER A 122 2.37 7.57 -0.20
N ILE A 123 2.92 6.45 -0.67
CA ILE A 123 4.04 6.40 -1.61
C ILE A 123 3.55 5.77 -2.92
N SER A 124 3.62 6.52 -4.01
CA SER A 124 3.39 5.98 -5.36
C SER A 124 4.69 5.36 -5.90
N VAL A 125 4.59 4.15 -6.43
CA VAL A 125 5.68 3.38 -7.03
C VAL A 125 5.29 3.12 -8.49
N LYS A 126 5.83 3.92 -9.42
CA LYS A 126 5.53 3.74 -10.85
C LYS A 126 6.32 2.55 -11.40
N TRP A 127 5.84 1.93 -12.48
CA TRP A 127 6.55 0.81 -13.09
C TRP A 127 7.99 1.15 -13.53
N ALA A 128 8.25 2.40 -13.89
CA ALA A 128 9.57 2.91 -14.27
C ALA A 128 10.53 3.10 -13.08
N ASP A 129 10.04 3.17 -11.84
CA ASP A 129 10.87 3.33 -10.64
C ASP A 129 11.42 2.00 -10.11
N LEU A 130 10.82 0.88 -10.53
CA LEU A 130 11.21 -0.47 -10.13
C LEU A 130 12.52 -0.88 -10.82
N LYS A 131 13.51 -1.29 -10.00
CA LYS A 131 14.82 -1.73 -10.49
C LYS A 131 14.86 -3.25 -10.59
N PRO A 132 15.13 -3.83 -11.76
CA PRO A 132 15.28 -5.27 -11.89
C PRO A 132 16.57 -5.72 -11.20
N THR A 133 16.49 -6.74 -10.35
CA THR A 133 17.64 -7.38 -9.70
C THR A 133 17.62 -8.89 -9.86
N TYR A 134 18.80 -9.50 -9.82
CA TYR A 134 18.96 -10.94 -9.63
C TYR A 134 19.88 -11.18 -8.44
N ARG A 135 19.35 -11.83 -7.39
CA ARG A 135 20.06 -12.13 -6.13
C ARG A 135 20.70 -10.88 -5.48
N GLY A 136 20.01 -9.74 -5.51
CA GLY A 136 20.46 -8.49 -4.90
C GLY A 136 21.55 -7.74 -5.71
N ARG A 137 21.66 -8.03 -7.01
CA ARG A 137 22.48 -7.26 -7.97
C ARG A 137 21.58 -6.76 -9.10
N GLU A 138 21.68 -5.47 -9.44
CA GLU A 138 20.91 -4.85 -10.53
C GLU A 138 21.17 -5.57 -11.86
N LYS A 139 20.11 -5.85 -12.63
CA LYS A 139 20.16 -6.51 -13.94
C LYS A 139 19.56 -5.60 -15.02
N LYS A 140 20.40 -4.72 -15.58
CA LYS A 140 20.02 -3.71 -16.59
C LYS A 140 19.51 -4.30 -17.92
N ASP A 141 19.85 -5.57 -18.20
CA ASP A 141 19.42 -6.37 -19.35
C ASP A 141 18.26 -7.34 -19.01
N ALA A 142 17.43 -7.01 -18.00
CA ALA A 142 16.22 -7.77 -17.74
C ALA A 142 15.17 -7.58 -18.85
N VAL A 143 14.43 -8.65 -19.17
CA VAL A 143 13.17 -8.54 -19.91
C VAL A 143 12.22 -7.69 -19.05
N PRO A 144 11.50 -6.69 -19.61
CA PRO A 144 10.61 -5.83 -18.85
C PRO A 144 9.54 -6.59 -18.06
N LEU A 145 9.14 -6.04 -16.91
CA LEU A 145 8.13 -6.60 -16.00
C LEU A 145 6.83 -6.93 -16.75
N ASP A 146 6.43 -8.21 -16.77
CA ASP A 146 5.12 -8.58 -17.33
C ASP A 146 4.00 -8.26 -16.35
N LEU A 147 3.43 -7.06 -16.51
CA LEU A 147 2.30 -6.57 -15.74
C LEU A 147 1.04 -7.44 -15.84
N LYS A 148 0.90 -8.30 -16.87
CA LYS A 148 -0.23 -9.24 -16.98
C LYS A 148 -0.03 -10.50 -16.14
N ASN A 149 1.21 -10.77 -15.75
CA ASN A 149 1.63 -12.01 -15.10
C ASN A 149 2.25 -11.79 -13.72
N ILE A 150 1.94 -10.71 -13.00
CA ILE A 150 2.44 -10.55 -11.62
C ILE A 150 2.04 -11.77 -10.78
N LYS A 151 3.01 -12.46 -10.17
CA LYS A 151 2.84 -13.68 -9.36
C LYS A 151 3.13 -13.49 -7.88
N ARG A 152 3.80 -12.39 -7.48
CA ARG A 152 4.21 -12.20 -6.09
C ARG A 152 4.47 -10.75 -5.71
N PHE A 153 4.05 -10.40 -4.49
CA PHE A 153 4.42 -9.18 -3.78
C PHE A 153 5.29 -9.54 -2.58
N SER A 154 6.25 -8.69 -2.24
CA SER A 154 7.06 -8.84 -1.02
C SER A 154 7.37 -7.48 -0.38
N ILE A 155 7.50 -7.47 0.95
CA ILE A 155 8.06 -6.36 1.73
C ILE A 155 9.31 -6.88 2.45
N MET A 156 10.41 -6.16 2.37
CA MET A 156 11.71 -6.57 2.88
C MET A 156 12.39 -5.49 3.71
N MET A 157 12.96 -5.90 4.83
CA MET A 157 13.97 -5.19 5.60
C MET A 157 15.33 -5.80 5.27
N ARG A 158 16.32 -4.99 4.88
CA ARG A 158 17.66 -5.45 4.47
C ARG A 158 18.76 -4.60 5.06
N SER A 159 19.97 -5.15 5.21
CA SER A 159 21.10 -4.43 5.81
C SER A 159 21.66 -3.28 4.98
N PHE A 160 21.38 -3.25 3.66
CA PHE A 160 22.05 -2.38 2.69
C PHE A 160 23.59 -2.43 2.82
N PHE A 161 24.14 -3.61 3.14
CA PHE A 161 25.56 -3.85 3.44
C PHE A 161 26.08 -3.14 4.70
N GLY A 162 25.23 -3.04 5.73
CA GLY A 162 25.61 -2.64 7.09
C GLY A 162 25.18 -1.22 7.49
N THR A 163 24.35 -0.54 6.71
CA THR A 163 23.85 0.80 7.07
C THR A 163 22.69 0.75 8.07
N GLN A 164 22.07 -0.41 8.28
CA GLN A 164 21.01 -0.61 9.29
C GLN A 164 20.96 -2.07 9.78
N GLU A 165 20.60 -2.24 11.05
CA GLU A 165 20.34 -3.52 11.71
C GLU A 165 19.28 -3.39 12.83
N GLY A 166 19.04 -4.46 13.57
CA GLY A 166 18.22 -4.50 14.79
C GLY A 166 16.73 -4.64 14.54
N ASP A 167 15.93 -4.42 15.58
CA ASP A 167 14.48 -4.52 15.52
C ASP A 167 13.87 -3.49 14.57
N PHE A 168 12.82 -3.88 13.86
CA PHE A 168 12.11 -3.06 12.89
C PHE A 168 10.59 -3.20 12.96
N SER A 169 9.87 -2.15 12.55
CA SER A 169 8.40 -2.15 12.45
C SER A 169 7.87 -1.11 11.47
N LEU A 170 6.98 -1.53 10.56
CA LEU A 170 6.26 -0.70 9.59
C LEU A 170 4.78 -1.12 9.52
N ASP A 171 3.87 -0.19 9.77
CA ASP A 171 2.45 -0.40 9.57
C ASP A 171 2.05 -0.17 8.10
N ILE A 172 1.30 -1.10 7.52
CA ILE A 172 0.86 -1.08 6.12
C ILE A 172 -0.67 -1.13 6.11
N ILE A 173 -1.30 -0.04 5.65
CA ILE A 173 -2.75 0.12 5.65
C ILE A 173 -3.32 -0.51 4.38
N SER A 174 -2.73 -0.21 3.22
CA SER A 174 -3.02 -0.94 1.98
C SER A 174 -1.85 -0.98 1.00
N ILE A 175 -1.87 -2.00 0.15
CA ILE A 175 -1.09 -2.08 -1.09
C ILE A 175 -2.12 -2.14 -2.22
N SER A 176 -2.09 -1.16 -3.12
CA SER A 176 -3.17 -0.94 -4.09
C SER A 176 -2.61 -0.67 -5.49
N ALA A 177 -3.13 -1.33 -6.51
CA ALA A 177 -2.84 -0.95 -7.89
C ALA A 177 -3.54 0.37 -8.21
N THR A 178 -2.80 1.36 -8.68
CA THR A 178 -3.32 2.70 -8.99
C THR A 178 -3.10 3.04 -10.45
N LYS A 179 -4.06 3.75 -11.03
CA LYS A 179 -3.77 4.61 -12.17
C LYS A 179 -3.12 5.89 -11.64
N ASP A 180 -2.32 6.56 -12.45
CA ASP A 180 -2.19 8.00 -12.26
C ASP A 180 -3.59 8.60 -12.48
N LYS A 181 -3.95 9.62 -11.69
CA LYS A 181 -5.01 10.50 -12.17
C LYS A 181 -4.39 11.25 -13.34
N GLU A 182 -4.95 11.11 -14.52
CA GLU A 182 -4.74 12.11 -15.58
C GLU A 182 -4.99 13.47 -14.93
N ASP A 183 -4.06 14.42 -15.12
CA ASP A 183 -4.35 15.81 -14.81
C ASP A 183 -5.55 16.19 -15.66
N ILE A 184 -6.72 16.25 -15.01
CA ILE A 184 -7.92 16.80 -15.62
C ILE A 184 -7.61 18.29 -15.76
N ASP A 185 -7.06 18.64 -16.91
CA ASP A 185 -6.93 19.99 -17.42
C ASP A 185 -8.35 20.54 -17.57
N THR A 186 -8.92 20.96 -16.44
CA THR A 186 -10.16 21.70 -16.39
C THR A 186 -9.86 23.01 -17.09
N PRO A 187 -10.42 23.27 -18.30
CA PRO A 187 -10.18 24.55 -18.95
C PRO A 187 -10.81 25.61 -18.05
N TYR A 188 -9.96 26.33 -17.31
CA TYR A 188 -10.37 27.34 -16.34
C TYR A 188 -10.93 28.55 -17.08
N ARG A 189 -12.20 28.43 -17.47
CA ARG A 189 -12.95 29.45 -18.18
C ARG A 189 -13.47 30.46 -17.17
N ASP A 190 -12.62 31.42 -16.85
CA ASP A 190 -13.09 32.76 -16.50
C ASP A 190 -13.77 33.40 -17.74
N ASP A 191 -14.98 32.94 -18.05
CA ASP A 191 -15.94 33.70 -18.86
C ASP A 191 -16.92 34.41 -17.90
N PRO A 192 -16.71 35.70 -17.60
CA PRO A 192 -17.57 36.44 -16.66
C PRO A 192 -18.97 36.77 -17.23
N ASN A 193 -19.36 36.20 -18.37
CA ASN A 193 -20.62 36.51 -19.07
C ASN A 193 -21.59 35.33 -19.23
N GLU A 194 -21.26 34.11 -18.77
CA GLU A 194 -22.18 32.96 -18.90
C GLU A 194 -23.39 33.08 -17.95
N LYS A 195 -24.50 33.61 -18.49
CA LYS A 195 -25.77 33.75 -17.78
C LYS A 195 -26.40 32.39 -17.55
N GLY A 196 -26.32 31.89 -16.32
CA GLY A 196 -26.82 30.58 -15.93
C GLY A 196 -28.30 30.34 -16.25
N TYR A 197 -28.58 29.39 -17.14
CA TYR A 197 -29.93 28.92 -17.46
C TYR A 197 -30.42 27.93 -16.39
N THR A 198 -31.13 28.43 -15.38
CA THR A 198 -31.78 27.61 -14.35
C THR A 198 -33.04 26.91 -14.92
N ASN A 199 -32.88 25.68 -15.38
CA ASN A 199 -33.98 24.87 -15.89
C ASN A 199 -34.93 24.42 -14.76
N LEU A 200 -35.98 25.20 -14.53
CA LEU A 200 -37.06 24.91 -13.58
C LEU A 200 -37.95 23.75 -14.08
N TYR A 201 -37.72 22.55 -13.56
CA TYR A 201 -38.73 21.48 -13.66
C TYR A 201 -39.88 21.75 -12.68
N SER A 202 -40.82 22.59 -13.11
CA SER A 202 -42.00 22.96 -12.34
C SER A 202 -42.99 21.79 -12.25
N ARG A 203 -43.28 21.33 -11.03
CA ARG A 203 -44.33 20.34 -10.75
C ARG A 203 -45.60 21.03 -10.24
N LYS A 204 -46.45 21.38 -11.19
CA LYS A 204 -47.91 21.60 -11.03
C LYS A 204 -48.58 20.38 -10.37
N ASP A 205 -49.68 20.49 -9.62
CA ASP A 205 -50.41 21.63 -9.02
C ASP A 205 -51.07 21.11 -7.71
N GLU A 206 -51.22 21.93 -6.67
CA GLU A 206 -52.35 21.90 -5.71
C GLU A 206 -52.26 23.11 -4.74
N GLU A 207 -53.40 23.64 -4.27
CA GLU A 207 -53.51 24.98 -3.67
C GLU A 207 -54.21 25.04 -2.30
N ILE A 208 -53.63 25.83 -1.37
CA ILE A 208 -54.33 26.68 -0.36
C ILE A 208 -55.03 25.93 0.81
N PRO A 209 -55.20 26.50 2.04
CA PRO A 209 -54.86 27.85 2.53
C PRO A 209 -53.85 27.94 3.69
N THR A 210 -53.46 29.18 3.99
CA THR A 210 -52.67 29.64 5.14
C THR A 210 -53.27 29.34 6.52
N THR A 211 -52.41 29.20 7.55
CA THR A 211 -52.69 29.77 8.88
C THR A 211 -51.39 30.21 9.57
N ARG A 212 -51.36 31.40 10.18
CA ARG A 212 -50.33 31.78 11.17
C ARG A 212 -50.73 31.27 12.55
N GLN A 213 -49.80 30.72 13.32
CA GLN A 213 -49.79 30.93 14.78
C GLN A 213 -48.41 30.66 15.39
N SER A 214 -48.07 31.45 16.42
CA SER A 214 -46.88 31.30 17.27
C SER A 214 -47.37 31.29 18.72
N TRP A 215 -46.91 30.32 19.51
CA TRP A 215 -47.28 30.13 20.92
C TRP A 215 -46.02 29.86 21.77
N ILE A 216 -46.12 30.06 23.07
CA ILE A 216 -45.00 30.44 23.96
C ILE A 216 -44.96 29.62 25.26
N ALA A 217 -43.74 29.26 25.71
CA ALA A 217 -43.36 28.79 27.07
C ALA A 217 -44.05 27.48 27.55
N TRP A 218 -43.77 26.87 28.71
CA TRP A 218 -43.01 27.23 29.94
C TRP A 218 -42.30 25.96 30.51
N PHE A 219 -41.41 25.93 31.51
CA PHE A 219 -40.82 26.92 32.45
C PHE A 219 -39.26 26.79 32.39
N PHE A 220 -38.34 27.09 33.33
CA PHE A 220 -38.23 27.59 34.73
C PHE A 220 -36.90 28.41 34.83
N GLY A 221 -36.54 29.14 35.89
CA GLY A 221 -37.26 29.49 37.12
C GLY A 221 -36.34 30.04 38.24
N CYS A 222 -36.27 31.37 38.38
CA CYS A 222 -35.70 32.16 39.50
C CYS A 222 -34.17 32.33 39.67
N ASN A 223 -33.83 33.47 40.29
CA ASN A 223 -32.50 34.05 40.60
C ASN A 223 -31.99 33.60 42.00
N VAL A 224 -30.69 33.56 42.34
CA VAL A 224 -29.59 34.57 42.37
C VAL A 224 -29.68 35.56 43.54
N SER A 225 -28.53 35.72 44.22
CA SER A 225 -28.19 36.58 45.39
C SER A 225 -28.67 36.12 46.76
#